data_AF-A0AA35WJ09-F1
#
_entry.id   AF-A0AA35WJ09-F1
#
_cell.length_a   1.000
_cell.length_b   1.000
_cell.length_c   1.000
_cell.angle_alpha   90.00
_cell.angle_beta   90.00
_cell.angle_gamma   90.00
#
_symmetry.space_group_name_H-M   'P 1'
#
loop_
_entity.id
_entity.type
_entity.pdbx_description
1 polymer ?
#
loop_
_entity_poly.entity_id
_entity_poly.type
_entity_poly.pdbx_seq_one_letter_code
_entity_poly.pdbx_strand_id
1 'polypeptide(L)'
;MCRIAMNTFGSAFTAHGRMTSRFPRGMVILAGSSCRPLATKVASMVGVDLCSTELQMDAGECQVAINDSVRGKDVFIFQTGSWARSDEEEDSKLSVNDILMEMLITCYGCKTAAARRIIGVIPYLPYSRHCKMRKRGCITAKLIAGMMCKAGMHQLITLDLKHKEIQGFFDFTVDNLRGSPFLIKHIREQISDYRNAVVVARSPAVTRRANAYAERLRLSLAVIHGESKDGEPPEEEEEEDDGRTSPPPVCHTHSDQSHPWSLASGKGEATHDSCRRRPWENCTHDCEYHACTCRSCDCHVMQDDVIDDLDHLMAAAKCLKERGAYRVCVVATHGIFTKAATELLEHSDIDEVLVTNTIMHDIDEKRCSKIRTIDISMLLAEAIRRIYYGESMSQLFRNELFM
;
A
#
# COMPACT_ATOMS: atom_id res chain seq x y z
N MET A 1 -25.01 1.35 18.07
CA MET A 1 -25.12 2.60 18.87
C MET A 1 -24.09 3.62 18.38
N CYS A 2 -24.33 4.23 17.22
CA CYS A 2 -23.48 5.27 16.65
C CYS A 2 -24.10 6.63 16.95
N ARG A 3 -23.77 7.24 18.09
CA ARG A 3 -24.41 8.50 18.55
C ARG A 3 -23.46 9.56 19.10
N ILE A 4 -22.14 9.34 19.07
CA ILE A 4 -21.18 10.23 19.74
C ILE A 4 -20.43 11.20 18.79
N ALA A 5 -20.49 11.04 17.47
CA ALA A 5 -19.73 11.90 16.54
C ALA A 5 -20.55 12.95 15.76
N MET A 6 -21.88 13.07 15.97
CA MET A 6 -22.71 14.04 15.23
C MET A 6 -23.10 15.30 16.00
N ASN A 7 -22.82 15.39 17.31
CA ASN A 7 -23.40 16.44 18.17
C ASN A 7 -22.53 17.68 18.42
N THR A 8 -21.46 17.92 17.66
CA THR A 8 -20.69 19.19 17.72
C THR A 8 -20.98 20.17 16.59
N PHE A 9 -21.87 19.83 15.65
CA PHE A 9 -22.39 20.78 14.67
C PHE A 9 -23.57 21.57 15.25
N GLY A 10 -23.27 22.50 16.16
CA GLY A 10 -24.24 23.48 16.64
C GLY A 10 -24.52 24.52 15.55
N SER A 11 -25.62 24.38 14.83
CA SER A 11 -26.18 25.41 13.95
C SER A 11 -26.95 26.44 14.80
N ALA A 12 -26.32 27.60 15.05
CA ALA A 12 -27.02 28.75 15.61
C ALA A 12 -27.63 29.58 14.47
N PHE A 13 -28.96 29.57 14.38
CA PHE A 13 -29.75 30.43 13.50
C PHE A 13 -29.73 31.86 14.06
N THR A 14 -29.10 32.81 13.35
CA THR A 14 -29.29 34.25 13.60
C THR A 14 -29.94 34.91 12.41
N ALA A 15 -30.89 35.80 12.69
CA ALA A 15 -31.94 36.32 11.80
C ALA A 15 -31.49 37.27 10.68
N HIS A 16 -30.24 37.21 10.19
CA HIS A 16 -29.77 37.97 9.02
C HIS A 16 -28.96 37.05 8.11
N GLY A 17 -29.47 36.82 6.90
CA GLY A 17 -29.04 35.79 5.95
C GLY A 17 -27.60 35.92 5.40
N ARG A 18 -26.60 35.61 6.22
CA ARG A 18 -25.29 35.14 5.78
C ARG A 18 -24.94 33.86 6.52
N MET A 19 -24.93 32.76 5.78
CA MET A 19 -24.45 31.46 6.24
C MET A 19 -22.94 31.55 6.46
N THR A 20 -22.49 31.98 7.64
CA THR A 20 -21.10 31.81 8.06
C THR A 20 -20.99 30.50 8.80
N SER A 21 -20.93 29.39 8.07
CA SER A 21 -20.33 28.17 8.62
C SER A 21 -18.94 28.53 9.14
N ARG A 22 -18.60 28.02 10.32
CA ARG A 22 -17.28 28.20 10.95
C ARG A 22 -16.24 27.39 10.16
N PHE A 23 -15.98 27.78 8.92
CA PHE A 23 -14.92 27.22 8.11
C PHE A 23 -13.58 27.46 8.81
N PRO A 24 -12.68 26.45 8.90
CA PRO A 24 -11.33 26.64 9.38
C PRO A 24 -10.64 27.70 8.51
N ARG A 25 -10.48 28.92 9.06
CA ARG A 25 -9.91 30.06 8.34
C ARG A 25 -8.43 29.76 8.08
N GLY A 26 -8.12 29.29 6.87
CA GLY A 26 -6.75 29.08 6.42
C GLY A 26 -6.37 27.64 6.07
N MET A 27 -7.33 26.73 5.93
CA MET A 27 -7.12 25.43 5.30
C MET A 27 -7.56 25.44 3.84
N VAL A 28 -6.78 24.83 2.96
CA VAL A 28 -7.12 24.62 1.54
C VAL A 28 -6.89 23.16 1.19
N ILE A 29 -7.84 22.57 0.47
CA ILE A 29 -7.71 21.21 -0.06
C ILE A 29 -7.62 21.31 -1.58
N LEU A 30 -6.55 20.75 -2.15
CA LEU A 30 -6.33 20.57 -3.58
C LEU A 30 -6.47 19.08 -3.89
N ALA A 31 -7.05 18.76 -5.04
CA ALA A 31 -7.10 17.39 -5.54
C ALA A 31 -6.37 17.29 -6.87
N GLY A 32 -5.49 16.30 -6.99
CA GLY A 32 -4.95 15.88 -8.26
C GLY A 32 -5.97 15.08 -9.07
N SER A 33 -5.62 14.82 -10.32
CA SER A 33 -6.42 14.09 -11.30
C SER A 33 -6.89 12.71 -10.82
N SER A 34 -6.05 11.96 -10.09
CA SER A 34 -6.30 10.54 -9.82
C SER A 34 -7.21 10.24 -8.62
N CYS A 35 -7.53 11.23 -7.78
CA CYS A 35 -8.28 10.99 -6.54
C CYS A 35 -9.31 12.07 -6.19
N ARG A 36 -9.84 12.78 -7.19
CA ARG A 36 -10.85 13.83 -7.00
C ARG A 36 -12.09 13.38 -6.22
N PRO A 37 -12.68 12.18 -6.42
CA PRO A 37 -13.82 11.73 -5.64
C PRO A 37 -13.52 11.59 -4.14
N LEU A 38 -12.36 10.99 -3.80
CA LEU A 38 -11.91 10.86 -2.41
C LEU A 38 -11.67 12.22 -1.75
N ALA A 39 -10.97 13.11 -2.45
CA ALA A 39 -10.71 14.46 -1.96
C ALA A 39 -12.01 15.25 -1.72
N THR A 40 -12.98 15.14 -2.62
CA THR A 40 -14.30 15.78 -2.48
C THR A 40 -15.05 15.25 -1.25
N LYS A 41 -15.02 13.93 -1.03
CA LYS A 41 -15.65 13.30 0.13
C LYS A 41 -15.01 13.76 1.43
N VAL A 42 -13.68 13.78 1.51
CA VAL A 42 -12.95 14.30 2.68
C VAL A 42 -13.22 15.78 2.90
N ALA A 43 -13.22 16.59 1.84
CA ALA A 43 -13.51 18.01 1.91
C ALA A 43 -14.92 18.27 2.49
N SER A 44 -15.91 17.47 2.09
CA SER A 44 -17.27 17.54 2.66
C SER A 44 -17.33 17.17 4.15
N MET A 45 -16.54 16.19 4.60
CA MET A 45 -16.50 15.75 6.00
C MET A 45 -15.83 16.78 6.91
N VAL A 46 -14.77 17.42 6.41
CA VAL A 46 -14.07 18.49 7.12
C VAL A 46 -14.82 19.83 7.03
N GLY A 47 -15.74 19.93 6.07
CA GLY A 47 -16.55 21.10 5.80
C GLY A 47 -15.73 22.21 5.16
N VAL A 48 -14.96 21.93 4.11
CA VAL A 48 -14.21 22.89 3.29
C VAL A 48 -14.50 22.60 1.82
N ASP A 49 -14.57 23.62 0.98
CA ASP A 49 -14.73 23.45 -0.46
C ASP A 49 -13.40 23.12 -1.14
N LEU A 50 -13.45 22.28 -2.16
CA LEU A 50 -12.28 21.92 -2.95
C LEU A 50 -11.80 23.15 -3.75
N CYS A 51 -10.50 23.43 -3.68
CA CYS A 51 -9.89 24.50 -4.46
C CYS A 51 -9.99 24.23 -5.96
N SER A 52 -10.22 25.29 -6.74
CA SER A 52 -10.23 25.17 -8.20
C SER A 52 -8.81 25.01 -8.72
N THR A 53 -8.54 23.88 -9.37
CA THR A 53 -7.29 23.55 -10.06
C THR A 53 -7.57 23.12 -11.48
N GLU A 54 -6.82 23.70 -12.41
CA GLU A 54 -6.84 23.32 -13.82
C GLU A 54 -5.57 22.56 -14.16
N LEU A 55 -5.75 21.39 -14.78
CA LEU A 55 -4.68 20.54 -15.26
C LEU A 55 -4.77 20.51 -16.77
N GLN A 56 -3.69 20.94 -17.44
CA GLN A 56 -3.58 20.89 -18.89
C GLN A 56 -2.33 20.10 -19.27
N MET A 57 -2.49 19.09 -20.13
CA MET A 57 -1.38 18.35 -20.72
C MET A 57 -1.14 18.88 -22.13
N ASP A 58 -0.03 19.59 -22.34
CA ASP A 58 0.35 20.11 -23.65
C ASP A 58 1.61 19.37 -24.14
N ALA A 59 1.50 18.65 -25.26
CA ALA A 59 2.60 17.88 -25.85
C ALA A 59 3.33 16.90 -24.89
N GLY A 60 2.61 16.38 -23.88
CA GLY A 60 3.17 15.50 -22.85
C GLY A 60 3.81 16.22 -21.66
N GLU A 61 3.76 17.56 -21.63
CA GLU A 61 4.15 18.36 -20.47
C GLU A 61 2.94 18.68 -19.58
N CYS A 62 3.17 18.65 -18.27
CA CYS A 62 2.13 18.91 -17.29
C CYS A 62 2.12 20.38 -16.87
N GLN A 63 1.03 21.09 -17.13
CA GLN A 63 0.78 22.43 -16.61
C GLN A 63 -0.33 22.41 -15.57
N VAL A 64 -0.06 22.99 -14.39
CA VAL A 64 -1.03 23.11 -13.30
C VAL A 64 -1.26 24.59 -12.99
N ALA A 65 -2.51 25.03 -13.02
CA ALA A 65 -2.92 26.36 -12.58
C ALA A 65 -3.77 26.27 -11.31
N ILE A 66 -3.36 27.00 -10.28
CA ILE A 66 -4.09 27.12 -9.01
C ILE A 66 -4.85 28.43 -9.04
N ASN A 67 -6.19 28.36 -9.11
CA ASN A 67 -7.03 29.53 -9.32
C ASN A 67 -7.30 30.31 -8.02
N ASP A 68 -7.25 29.64 -6.86
CA ASP A 68 -7.49 30.27 -5.56
C ASP A 68 -6.20 30.66 -4.84
N SER A 69 -6.25 31.73 -4.04
CA SER A 69 -5.09 32.16 -3.25
C SER A 69 -4.77 31.18 -2.11
N VAL A 70 -3.57 30.61 -2.15
CA VAL A 70 -3.01 29.71 -1.11
C VAL A 70 -2.03 30.40 -0.15
N ARG A 71 -1.82 31.71 -0.29
CA ARG A 71 -0.82 32.47 0.47
C ARG A 71 -1.08 32.45 1.97
N GLY A 72 -0.10 32.00 2.75
CA GLY A 72 -0.18 31.92 4.20
C GLY A 72 -1.16 30.88 4.74
N LYS A 73 -1.71 30.01 3.89
CA LYS A 73 -2.65 28.94 4.26
C LYS A 73 -1.93 27.60 4.39
N ASP A 74 -2.54 26.67 5.13
CA ASP A 74 -2.13 25.26 5.15
C ASP A 74 -2.83 24.54 4.01
N VAL A 75 -2.03 23.95 3.13
CA VAL A 75 -2.48 23.34 1.89
C VAL A 75 -2.34 21.83 1.99
N PHE A 76 -3.43 21.12 1.75
CA PHE A 76 -3.48 19.66 1.67
C PHE A 76 -3.64 19.26 0.21
N ILE A 77 -2.65 18.57 -0.36
CA ILE A 77 -2.65 18.11 -1.75
C ILE A 77 -2.99 16.63 -1.75
N PHE A 78 -4.15 16.26 -2.27
CA PHE A 78 -4.54 14.87 -2.47
C PHE A 78 -4.02 14.36 -3.80
N GLN A 79 -3.29 13.24 -3.78
CA GLN A 79 -2.94 12.48 -4.98
C GLN A 79 -2.87 11.00 -4.65
N THR A 80 -3.23 10.11 -5.58
CA THR A 80 -2.95 8.67 -5.43
C THR A 80 -1.97 8.20 -6.50
N GLY A 81 -0.99 7.37 -6.11
CA GLY A 81 0.08 6.87 -6.98
C GLY A 81 -0.33 5.76 -7.94
N SER A 82 -1.61 5.66 -8.30
CA SER A 82 -2.14 4.72 -9.28
C SER A 82 -2.54 5.45 -10.55
N TRP A 83 -2.48 4.76 -11.67
CA TRP A 83 -3.00 5.22 -12.96
C TRP A 83 -4.48 5.63 -12.81
N ALA A 84 -4.87 6.73 -13.46
CA ALA A 84 -6.25 7.21 -13.48
C ALA A 84 -6.97 6.62 -14.71
N ARG A 85 -8.15 6.02 -14.51
CA ARG A 85 -9.07 5.66 -15.61
C ARG A 85 -10.04 6.80 -15.83
N SER A 86 -10.02 7.38 -17.02
CA SER A 86 -11.18 8.05 -17.61
C SER A 86 -12.06 7.00 -18.28
N ASP A 87 -13.38 7.11 -18.09
CA ASP A 87 -14.40 6.28 -18.74
C ASP A 87 -14.49 6.53 -20.27
N GLU A 88 -13.81 7.56 -20.76
CA GLU A 88 -13.87 8.03 -22.13
C GLU A 88 -12.44 8.06 -22.70
N GLU A 89 -12.20 7.16 -23.66
CA GLU A 89 -11.02 7.04 -24.52
C GLU A 89 -9.75 6.38 -23.93
N GLU A 90 -9.30 5.35 -24.65
CA GLU A 90 -8.06 4.58 -24.45
C GLU A 90 -6.78 5.45 -24.52
N ASP A 91 -6.90 6.68 -25.04
CA ASP A 91 -5.80 7.62 -25.29
C ASP A 91 -5.50 8.62 -24.14
N SER A 92 -6.35 8.73 -23.10
CA SER A 92 -6.12 9.68 -21.98
C SER A 92 -5.68 9.02 -20.66
N LYS A 93 -4.96 7.90 -20.74
CA LYS A 93 -4.42 7.21 -19.56
C LYS A 93 -3.22 7.98 -18.98
N LEU A 94 -3.42 8.67 -17.87
CA LEU A 94 -2.32 9.27 -17.11
C LEU A 94 -1.43 8.16 -16.51
N SER A 95 -0.14 8.24 -16.81
CA SER A 95 0.88 7.39 -16.21
C SER A 95 1.06 7.73 -14.72
N VAL A 96 1.57 6.77 -13.95
CA VAL A 96 2.05 7.02 -12.57
C VAL A 96 3.08 8.16 -12.55
N ASN A 97 3.87 8.29 -13.63
CA ASN A 97 4.87 9.34 -13.78
C ASN A 97 4.22 10.71 -13.95
N ASP A 98 3.15 10.80 -14.75
CA ASP A 98 2.46 12.07 -15.03
C ASP A 98 1.77 12.57 -13.76
N ILE A 99 1.13 11.66 -13.02
CA ILE A 99 0.49 11.92 -11.72
C ILE A 99 1.52 12.38 -10.67
N LEU A 100 2.71 11.78 -10.70
CA LEU A 100 3.82 12.19 -9.85
C LEU A 100 4.28 13.61 -10.23
N MET A 101 4.47 13.89 -11.52
CA MET A 101 4.87 15.21 -12.01
C MET A 101 3.81 16.27 -11.70
N GLU A 102 2.54 15.98 -11.90
CA GLU A 102 1.40 16.82 -11.53
C GLU A 102 1.49 17.21 -10.05
N MET A 103 1.69 16.23 -9.16
CA MET A 103 1.78 16.48 -7.73
C MET A 103 3.02 17.32 -7.37
N LEU A 104 4.18 17.05 -7.97
CA LEU A 104 5.40 17.82 -7.73
C LEU A 104 5.25 19.27 -8.21
N ILE A 105 4.64 19.49 -9.37
CA ILE A 105 4.39 20.82 -9.93
C ILE A 105 3.36 21.57 -9.08
N THR A 106 2.28 20.90 -8.66
CA THR A 106 1.28 21.48 -7.74
C THR A 106 1.92 21.91 -6.41
N CYS A 107 2.77 21.05 -5.84
CA CYS A 107 3.52 21.35 -4.62
C CYS A 107 4.44 22.56 -4.81
N TYR A 108 5.19 22.60 -5.91
CA TYR A 108 6.09 23.72 -6.21
C TYR A 108 5.34 25.03 -6.49
N GLY A 109 4.18 24.96 -7.15
CA GLY A 109 3.26 26.08 -7.34
C GLY A 109 2.77 26.65 -6.01
N CYS A 110 2.34 25.79 -5.08
CA CYS A 110 1.95 26.19 -3.72
C CYS A 110 3.10 26.84 -2.94
N LYS A 111 4.31 26.30 -3.08
CA LYS A 111 5.52 26.86 -2.45
C LYS A 111 5.82 28.25 -2.97
N THR A 112 5.77 28.43 -4.28
CA THR A 112 6.01 29.71 -4.96
C THR A 112 4.94 30.74 -4.63
N ALA A 113 3.69 30.30 -4.45
CA ALA A 113 2.57 31.11 -3.96
C ALA A 113 2.61 31.41 -2.44
N ALA A 114 3.72 31.08 -1.76
CA ALA A 114 3.95 31.32 -0.33
C ALA A 114 2.88 30.67 0.58
N ALA A 115 2.51 29.42 0.29
CA ALA A 115 1.78 28.59 1.24
C ALA A 115 2.56 28.44 2.55
N ARG A 116 1.86 28.40 3.69
CA ARG A 116 2.48 28.29 5.02
C ARG A 116 3.03 26.89 5.28
N ARG A 117 2.24 25.87 4.92
CA ARG A 117 2.60 24.46 5.07
C ARG A 117 1.97 23.68 3.92
N ILE A 118 2.73 22.78 3.32
CA ILE A 118 2.26 21.95 2.21
C ILE A 118 2.29 20.50 2.68
N ILE A 119 1.12 19.89 2.79
CA ILE A 119 0.92 18.56 3.32
C ILE A 119 0.44 17.68 2.17
N GLY A 120 1.24 16.69 1.78
CA GLY A 120 0.83 15.70 0.79
C GLY A 120 -0.07 14.66 1.45
N VAL A 121 -1.27 14.45 0.93
CA VAL A 121 -2.14 13.34 1.30
C VAL A 121 -2.08 12.33 0.17
N ILE A 122 -1.25 11.29 0.38
CA ILE A 122 -0.95 10.28 -0.62
C ILE A 122 -1.34 8.91 -0.08
N PRO A 123 -2.61 8.49 -0.22
CA PRO A 123 -3.10 7.25 0.33
C PRO A 123 -2.27 6.04 -0.14
N TYR A 124 -2.02 5.94 -1.44
CA TYR A 124 -1.08 4.97 -2.01
C TYR A 124 0.18 5.68 -2.52
N LEU A 125 1.32 5.42 -1.87
CA LEU A 125 2.60 6.04 -2.22
C LEU A 125 3.19 5.43 -3.51
N PRO A 126 3.41 6.21 -4.58
CA PRO A 126 3.98 5.70 -5.82
C PRO A 126 5.41 5.20 -5.61
N TYR A 127 5.81 4.19 -6.38
CA TYR A 127 7.11 3.51 -6.30
C TYR A 127 7.45 2.87 -4.94
N SER A 128 6.49 2.73 -4.03
CA SER A 128 6.70 2.08 -2.72
C SER A 128 7.18 0.61 -2.84
N ARG A 129 6.89 -0.05 -3.97
CA ARG A 129 7.43 -1.38 -4.30
C ARG A 129 8.95 -1.39 -4.52
N HIS A 130 9.52 -0.30 -5.00
CA HIS A 130 10.94 -0.15 -5.35
C HIS A 130 11.72 0.56 -4.24
N CYS A 131 11.59 0.06 -3.01
CA CYS A 131 12.23 0.60 -1.81
C CYS A 131 13.48 -0.17 -1.35
N LYS A 132 13.78 -1.32 -1.94
CA LYS A 132 15.00 -2.09 -1.73
C LYS A 132 15.83 -2.07 -3.01
N MET A 133 17.16 -1.99 -2.88
CA MET A 133 18.06 -2.18 -4.00
C MET A 133 18.00 -3.65 -4.42
N ARG A 134 17.82 -3.91 -5.72
CA ARG A 134 17.85 -5.26 -6.30
C ARG A 134 19.03 -5.32 -7.26
N LYS A 135 19.95 -6.28 -7.09
CA LYS A 135 21.16 -6.41 -7.93
C LYS A 135 21.86 -5.04 -8.07
N ARG A 136 22.30 -4.68 -9.29
CA ARG A 136 22.82 -3.34 -9.64
C ARG A 136 21.68 -2.35 -9.94
N GLY A 137 20.73 -2.22 -9.01
CA GLY A 137 19.55 -1.38 -9.15
C GLY A 137 19.65 -0.05 -8.40
N CYS A 138 18.57 0.73 -8.42
CA CYS A 138 18.43 1.94 -7.62
C CYS A 138 17.25 1.82 -6.66
N ILE A 139 17.27 2.63 -5.59
CA ILE A 139 16.15 2.75 -4.66
C ILE A 139 15.28 3.92 -5.12
N THR A 140 14.37 3.66 -6.07
CA THR A 140 13.52 4.68 -6.67
C THR A 140 12.67 5.39 -5.63
N ALA A 141 12.15 4.68 -4.62
CA ALA A 141 11.37 5.30 -3.55
C ALA A 141 12.13 6.42 -2.80
N LYS A 142 13.46 6.29 -2.64
CA LYS A 142 14.30 7.33 -2.02
C LYS A 142 14.49 8.53 -2.96
N LEU A 143 14.62 8.30 -4.26
CA LEU A 143 14.65 9.37 -5.27
C LEU A 143 13.35 10.17 -5.24
N ILE A 144 12.20 9.50 -5.23
CA ILE A 144 10.88 10.14 -5.14
C ILE A 144 10.76 10.97 -3.86
N ALA A 145 11.16 10.41 -2.72
CA ALA A 145 11.16 11.13 -1.45
C ALA A 145 12.00 12.41 -1.52
N GLY A 146 13.18 12.34 -2.14
CA GLY A 146 14.04 13.51 -2.37
C GLY A 146 13.38 14.57 -3.26
N MET A 147 12.70 14.16 -4.33
CA MET A 147 11.97 15.08 -5.22
C MET A 147 10.81 15.77 -4.50
N MET A 148 10.03 15.04 -3.68
CA MET A 148 8.95 15.62 -2.87
C MET A 148 9.50 16.66 -1.87
N CYS A 149 10.63 16.36 -1.23
CA CYS A 149 11.29 17.31 -0.32
C CYS A 149 11.73 18.58 -1.08
N LYS A 150 12.33 18.44 -2.27
CA LYS A 150 12.78 19.59 -3.08
C LYS A 150 11.62 20.42 -3.63
N ALA A 151 10.52 19.77 -4.03
CA ALA A 151 9.29 20.44 -4.47
C ALA A 151 8.65 21.31 -3.36
N GLY A 152 8.99 21.09 -2.09
CA GLY A 152 8.54 21.92 -0.96
C GLY A 152 7.48 21.28 -0.07
N MET A 153 7.34 19.96 -0.12
CA MET A 153 6.45 19.24 0.78
C MET A 153 7.01 19.27 2.20
N HIS A 154 6.16 19.60 3.17
CA HIS A 154 6.53 19.75 4.59
C HIS A 154 6.15 18.54 5.45
N GLN A 155 5.15 17.78 5.01
CA GLN A 155 4.61 16.64 5.74
C GLN A 155 3.86 15.74 4.77
N LEU A 156 3.84 14.45 5.03
CA LEU A 156 3.16 13.45 4.22
C LEU A 156 2.22 12.62 5.08
N ILE A 157 0.97 12.52 4.66
CA ILE A 157 -0.01 11.56 5.17
C ILE A 157 -0.09 10.44 4.14
N THR A 158 0.14 9.21 4.56
CA THR A 158 0.04 8.02 3.71
C THR A 158 -0.61 6.88 4.47
N LEU A 159 -0.94 5.78 3.80
CA LEU A 159 -1.65 4.67 4.40
C LEU A 159 -0.91 3.36 4.06
N ASP A 160 -0.71 2.51 5.08
CA ASP A 160 -0.10 1.17 5.01
C ASP A 160 1.07 1.03 4.02
N LEU A 161 2.12 1.83 4.21
CA LEU A 161 3.37 1.68 3.46
C LEU A 161 3.85 0.22 3.39
N LYS A 162 4.29 -0.22 2.20
CA LYS A 162 4.81 -1.58 1.94
C LYS A 162 5.85 -2.00 2.99
N HIS A 163 6.81 -1.12 3.25
CA HIS A 163 7.81 -1.24 4.30
C HIS A 163 7.73 -0.01 5.19
N LYS A 164 7.75 -0.20 6.51
CA LYS A 164 7.65 0.91 7.48
C LYS A 164 8.91 1.77 7.45
N GLU A 165 10.02 1.18 7.04
CA GLU A 165 11.34 1.77 6.87
C GLU A 165 11.35 2.89 5.82
N ILE A 166 10.40 2.88 4.87
CA ILE A 166 10.24 3.94 3.85
C ILE A 166 10.03 5.32 4.50
N GLN A 167 9.48 5.37 5.72
CA GLN A 167 9.37 6.63 6.47
C GLN A 167 10.72 7.33 6.66
N GLY A 168 11.81 6.57 6.81
CA GLY A 168 13.16 7.11 6.94
C GLY A 168 13.75 7.66 5.64
N PHE A 169 13.06 7.52 4.50
CA PHE A 169 13.51 8.10 3.24
C PHE A 169 13.19 9.59 3.13
N PHE A 170 12.23 10.09 3.90
CA PHE A 170 11.78 11.47 3.87
C PHE A 170 12.52 12.29 4.92
N ASP A 171 12.93 13.51 4.54
CA ASP A 171 13.56 14.45 5.47
C ASP A 171 12.52 15.23 6.29
N PHE A 172 11.24 15.03 6.00
CA PHE A 172 10.10 15.65 6.67
C PHE A 172 9.24 14.62 7.42
N THR A 173 8.27 15.10 8.21
CA THR A 173 7.39 14.23 9.01
C THR A 173 6.44 13.40 8.13
N VAL A 174 6.39 12.08 8.38
CA VAL A 174 5.50 11.16 7.67
C VAL A 174 4.54 10.50 8.65
N ASP A 175 3.24 10.70 8.42
CA ASP A 175 2.16 10.02 9.11
C ASP A 175 1.69 8.83 8.28
N ASN A 176 2.18 7.63 8.60
CA ASN A 176 1.73 6.38 7.99
C ASN A 176 0.55 5.81 8.76
N LEU A 177 -0.66 6.13 8.32
CA LEU A 177 -1.91 5.63 8.86
C LEU A 177 -2.09 4.13 8.55
N ARG A 178 -3.00 3.46 9.27
CA ARG A 178 -3.32 2.05 9.05
C ARG A 178 -4.78 1.87 8.65
N GLY A 179 -5.03 1.21 7.51
CA GLY A 179 -6.33 0.74 7.06
C GLY A 179 -6.79 -0.55 7.75
N SER A 180 -5.86 -1.30 8.37
CA SER A 180 -6.19 -2.57 9.05
C SER A 180 -7.37 -2.55 10.03
N PRO A 181 -7.64 -1.51 10.86
CA PRO A 181 -8.83 -1.50 11.71
C PRO A 181 -10.15 -1.53 10.92
N PHE A 182 -10.19 -0.85 9.77
CA PHE A 182 -11.37 -0.82 8.89
C PHE A 182 -11.60 -2.17 8.21
N LEU A 183 -10.52 -2.78 7.71
CA LEU A 183 -10.56 -4.11 7.10
C LEU A 183 -10.98 -5.19 8.12
N ILE A 184 -10.40 -5.16 9.33
CA ILE A 184 -10.75 -6.08 10.43
C ILE A 184 -12.20 -5.92 10.86
N LYS A 185 -12.69 -4.68 10.96
CA LYS A 185 -14.10 -4.42 11.27
C LYS A 185 -15.02 -5.02 10.22
N HIS A 186 -14.71 -4.83 8.95
CA HIS A 186 -15.48 -5.39 7.85
C HIS A 186 -15.51 -6.92 7.88
N ILE A 187 -14.35 -7.56 8.12
CA ILE A 187 -14.25 -9.04 8.28
C ILE A 187 -15.20 -9.52 9.40
N ARG A 188 -15.23 -8.83 10.55
CA ARG A 188 -16.09 -9.22 11.68
C ARG A 188 -17.59 -9.03 11.39
N GLU A 189 -17.94 -8.05 10.57
CA GLU A 189 -19.35 -7.69 10.29
C GLU A 189 -19.94 -8.44 9.10
N GLN A 190 -19.14 -8.75 8.07
CA GLN A 190 -19.62 -9.26 6.79
C GLN A 190 -19.30 -10.74 6.55
N ILE A 191 -18.23 -11.28 7.14
CA ILE A 191 -17.89 -12.70 7.00
C ILE A 191 -18.63 -13.48 8.09
N SER A 192 -19.64 -14.26 7.67
CA SER A 192 -20.29 -15.27 8.51
C SER A 192 -19.25 -16.27 9.02
N ASP A 193 -19.32 -16.63 10.31
CA ASP A 193 -18.40 -17.58 10.95
C ASP A 193 -16.92 -17.22 10.86
N TYR A 194 -16.57 -15.93 10.87
CA TYR A 194 -15.18 -15.45 10.86
C TYR A 194 -14.29 -16.07 11.96
N ARG A 195 -14.87 -16.59 13.05
CA ARG A 195 -14.14 -17.25 14.14
C ARG A 195 -13.56 -18.61 13.76
N ASN A 196 -14.14 -19.27 12.75
CA ASN A 196 -13.62 -20.51 12.17
C ASN A 196 -12.68 -20.24 10.98
N ALA A 197 -12.38 -18.96 10.70
CA ALA A 197 -11.54 -18.60 9.59
C ALA A 197 -10.05 -18.73 9.91
N VAL A 198 -9.23 -18.96 8.88
CA VAL A 198 -7.77 -18.96 8.98
C VAL A 198 -7.23 -17.78 8.20
N VAL A 199 -6.32 -17.02 8.82
CA VAL A 199 -5.59 -15.97 8.11
C VAL A 199 -4.43 -16.61 7.36
N VAL A 200 -4.30 -16.31 6.07
CA VAL A 200 -3.30 -16.91 5.19
C VAL A 200 -2.35 -15.82 4.69
N ALA A 201 -1.05 -16.00 4.90
CA ALA A 201 -0.02 -15.21 4.25
C ALA A 201 0.34 -15.85 2.91
N ARG A 202 0.30 -15.08 1.82
CA ARG A 202 0.64 -15.58 0.47
C ARG A 202 2.12 -15.92 0.33
N SER A 203 3.00 -15.21 1.03
CA SER A 203 4.44 -15.42 1.03
C SER A 203 5.05 -15.14 2.41
N PRO A 204 6.26 -15.65 2.69
CA PRO A 204 6.97 -15.37 3.94
C PRO A 204 7.13 -13.87 4.23
N ALA A 205 7.35 -13.05 3.18
CA ALA A 205 7.49 -11.60 3.30
C ALA A 205 6.25 -10.92 3.91
N VAL A 206 5.05 -11.42 3.60
CA VAL A 206 3.77 -10.86 4.06
C VAL A 206 3.36 -11.42 5.44
N THR A 207 4.05 -12.44 5.94
CA THR A 207 3.72 -13.16 7.20
C THR A 207 3.60 -12.24 8.41
N ARG A 208 4.47 -11.23 8.53
CA ARG A 208 4.41 -10.27 9.66
C ARG A 208 3.09 -9.49 9.69
N ARG A 209 2.54 -9.16 8.52
CA ARG A 209 1.28 -8.42 8.40
C ARG A 209 0.09 -9.35 8.62
N ALA A 210 0.10 -10.53 8.02
CA ALA A 210 -0.91 -11.56 8.24
C ALA A 210 -1.00 -11.96 9.73
N ASN A 211 0.14 -12.10 10.42
CA ASN A 211 0.17 -12.37 11.86
C ASN A 211 -0.50 -11.24 12.67
N ALA A 212 -0.29 -9.97 12.30
CA ALA A 212 -0.95 -8.86 12.97
C ALA A 212 -2.48 -8.87 12.81
N TYR A 213 -3.01 -9.41 11.70
CA TYR A 213 -4.44 -9.66 11.53
C TYR A 213 -4.90 -10.86 12.36
N ALA A 214 -4.15 -11.97 12.32
CA ALA A 214 -4.43 -13.18 13.09
C ALA A 214 -4.51 -12.90 14.60
N GLU A 215 -3.56 -12.15 15.16
CA GLU A 215 -3.55 -11.75 16.57
C GLU A 215 -4.78 -10.91 16.96
N ARG A 216 -5.18 -9.95 16.12
CA ARG A 216 -6.32 -9.06 16.39
C ARG A 216 -7.68 -9.73 16.20
N LEU A 217 -7.76 -10.70 15.28
CA LEU A 217 -8.95 -11.51 15.06
C LEU A 217 -9.01 -12.74 15.99
N ARG A 218 -7.89 -13.08 16.65
CA ARG A 218 -7.69 -14.32 17.43
C ARG A 218 -7.91 -15.58 16.59
N LEU A 219 -7.34 -15.59 15.39
CA LEU A 219 -7.43 -16.69 14.42
C LEU A 219 -6.08 -17.36 14.24
N SER A 220 -6.08 -18.57 13.70
CA SER A 220 -4.85 -19.24 13.27
C SER A 220 -4.25 -18.58 12.03
N LEU A 221 -2.92 -18.68 11.93
CA LEU A 221 -2.14 -18.22 10.79
C LEU A 221 -1.64 -19.42 10.00
N ALA A 222 -1.81 -19.37 8.67
CA ALA A 222 -1.16 -20.25 7.71
C ALA A 222 -0.27 -19.41 6.78
N VAL A 223 0.78 -20.01 6.24
CA VAL A 223 1.70 -19.35 5.31
C VAL A 223 1.80 -20.22 4.07
N ILE A 224 1.72 -19.62 2.90
CA ILE A 224 1.98 -20.27 1.62
C ILE A 224 3.41 -19.91 1.22
N HIS A 225 4.15 -20.91 0.77
CA HIS A 225 5.49 -20.74 0.20
C HIS A 225 5.55 -21.59 -1.06
N GLY A 226 5.73 -20.94 -2.21
CA GLY A 226 5.91 -21.62 -3.50
C GLY A 226 7.30 -21.33 -4.04
N GLU A 227 7.99 -22.37 -4.48
CA GLU A 227 9.19 -22.26 -5.30
C GLU A 227 8.76 -22.01 -6.75
N SER A 228 9.29 -20.96 -7.39
CA SER A 228 9.06 -20.69 -8.81
C SER A 228 9.56 -21.85 -9.66
N LYS A 229 8.72 -22.42 -10.54
CA LYS A 229 9.11 -23.55 -11.41
C LYS A 229 9.99 -23.19 -12.61
N ASP A 230 10.29 -21.92 -12.80
CA ASP A 230 11.26 -21.45 -13.78
C ASP A 230 12.34 -20.68 -13.02
N GLY A 231 13.61 -20.87 -13.36
CA GLY A 231 14.77 -20.26 -12.69
C GLY A 231 14.85 -18.73 -12.75
N GLU A 232 13.72 -18.04 -12.87
CA GLU A 232 13.55 -16.63 -12.55
C GLU A 232 13.30 -16.50 -11.03
N PRO A 233 14.17 -15.80 -10.29
CA PRO A 233 13.94 -15.57 -8.87
C PRO A 233 12.64 -14.79 -8.71
N PRO A 234 11.69 -15.24 -7.87
CA PRO A 234 10.46 -14.51 -7.64
C PRO A 234 10.79 -13.11 -7.12
N GLU A 235 10.05 -12.09 -7.56
CA GLU A 235 10.27 -10.68 -7.20
C GLU A 235 10.30 -10.42 -5.68
N GLU A 236 9.79 -11.38 -4.90
CA GLU A 236 9.63 -11.36 -3.45
C GLU A 236 10.67 -12.17 -2.69
N GLU A 237 11.53 -12.94 -3.36
CA GLU A 237 12.65 -13.57 -2.67
C GLU A 237 13.59 -12.48 -2.17
N GLU A 238 13.68 -12.43 -0.85
CA GLU A 238 14.81 -11.86 -0.15
C GLU A 238 16.00 -12.77 -0.46
N GLU A 239 16.56 -12.67 -1.67
CA GLU A 239 17.96 -13.04 -1.85
C GLU A 239 18.69 -12.30 -0.73
N GLU A 240 19.27 -13.05 0.21
CA GLU A 240 20.20 -12.54 1.20
C GLU A 240 21.40 -11.95 0.44
N ASP A 241 21.22 -10.74 -0.08
CA ASP A 241 22.27 -9.93 -0.67
C ASP A 241 23.24 -9.64 0.46
N ASP A 242 24.37 -10.35 0.47
CA ASP A 242 25.45 -10.26 1.46
C ASP A 242 26.13 -8.88 1.50
N GLY A 243 25.56 -7.90 0.79
CA GLY A 243 25.99 -6.51 0.74
C GLY A 243 27.31 -6.34 -0.02
N ARG A 244 27.82 -7.38 -0.68
CA ARG A 244 29.09 -7.34 -1.40
C ARG A 244 28.89 -7.04 -2.88
N THR A 245 28.12 -6.01 -3.19
CA THR A 245 27.93 -5.50 -4.56
C THR A 245 28.80 -4.27 -4.85
N SER A 246 30.04 -4.26 -4.32
CA SER A 246 31.08 -3.34 -4.80
C SER A 246 31.86 -4.02 -5.94
N PRO A 247 31.95 -3.42 -7.14
CA PRO A 247 32.95 -3.85 -8.11
C PRO A 247 34.34 -3.73 -7.46
N PRO A 248 35.23 -4.73 -7.62
CA PRO A 248 36.61 -4.55 -7.17
C PRO A 248 37.20 -3.31 -7.85
N PRO A 249 38.02 -2.50 -7.15
CA PRO A 249 38.75 -1.43 -7.79
C PRO A 249 39.55 -2.02 -8.96
N VAL A 250 39.52 -1.37 -10.11
CA VAL A 250 40.29 -1.79 -11.28
C VAL A 250 41.76 -1.73 -10.88
N CYS A 251 42.36 -2.89 -10.61
CA CYS A 251 43.80 -2.99 -10.45
C CYS A 251 44.44 -2.68 -11.80
N HIS A 252 45.02 -1.50 -11.94
CA HIS A 252 46.09 -1.29 -12.91
C HIS A 252 47.27 -2.14 -12.46
N THR A 253 47.32 -3.40 -12.89
CA THR A 253 48.51 -4.22 -12.71
C THR A 253 49.57 -3.72 -13.67
N HIS A 254 50.52 -2.94 -13.13
CA HIS A 254 51.88 -2.98 -13.63
C HIS A 254 52.39 -4.42 -13.56
N SER A 255 53.09 -4.80 -14.62
CA SER A 255 53.89 -6.01 -14.77
C SER A 255 54.63 -6.41 -13.50
N ASP A 256 54.51 -7.67 -13.09
CA ASP A 256 55.69 -8.51 -12.86
C ASP A 256 55.37 -10.00 -12.78
N GLN A 257 56.28 -10.77 -13.37
CA GLN A 257 56.23 -12.22 -13.57
C GLN A 257 56.72 -12.99 -12.32
N SER A 258 56.35 -14.28 -12.28
CA SER A 258 57.04 -15.41 -11.61
C SER A 258 56.69 -15.64 -10.11
N HIS A 259 56.40 -16.82 -9.55
CA HIS A 259 56.59 -18.24 -9.91
C HIS A 259 55.60 -19.18 -9.14
N PRO A 260 55.54 -20.51 -9.46
CA PRO A 260 54.51 -21.47 -9.01
C PRO A 260 54.97 -22.50 -7.94
N TRP A 261 54.03 -22.98 -7.11
CA TRP A 261 54.11 -24.14 -6.18
C TRP A 261 52.64 -24.47 -5.79
N SER A 262 51.98 -25.54 -6.26
CA SER A 262 52.07 -27.00 -6.06
C SER A 262 51.05 -27.59 -5.05
N LEU A 263 50.47 -28.71 -5.48
CA LEU A 263 49.53 -29.65 -4.87
C LEU A 263 49.61 -29.86 -3.35
N ALA A 264 48.44 -30.04 -2.73
CA ALA A 264 48.21 -31.10 -1.74
C ALA A 264 46.74 -31.54 -1.73
N SER A 265 46.52 -32.77 -2.23
CA SER A 265 45.31 -33.56 -2.07
C SER A 265 45.23 -34.10 -0.64
N GLY A 266 44.03 -34.07 -0.03
CA GLY A 266 43.76 -34.71 1.25
C GLY A 266 42.34 -35.26 1.29
N LYS A 267 42.18 -36.54 0.94
CA LYS A 267 40.99 -37.34 1.24
C LYS A 267 41.00 -37.69 2.74
N GLY A 268 39.87 -37.49 3.41
CA GLY A 268 39.63 -37.98 4.76
C GLY A 268 38.20 -38.49 4.85
N GLU A 269 38.06 -39.81 4.99
CA GLU A 269 36.82 -40.56 5.10
C GLU A 269 36.84 -41.28 6.45
N ALA A 270 35.80 -41.09 7.27
CA ALA A 270 35.42 -41.87 8.47
C ALA A 270 34.23 -41.14 9.15
N THR A 271 33.22 -41.73 9.77
CA THR A 271 32.76 -43.11 9.98
C THR A 271 31.34 -42.98 10.58
N HIS A 272 30.52 -43.98 10.33
CA HIS A 272 29.19 -44.17 10.90
C HIS A 272 29.28 -44.44 12.42
N ASP A 273 28.58 -43.67 13.27
CA ASP A 273 28.10 -44.13 14.57
C ASP A 273 26.83 -43.34 15.01
N SER A 274 26.12 -43.90 15.97
CA SER A 274 24.69 -44.15 15.92
C SER A 274 23.90 -43.45 17.03
N CYS A 275 22.58 -43.40 16.80
CA CYS A 275 21.51 -43.27 17.79
C CYS A 275 21.12 -41.85 18.27
N ARG A 276 19.95 -41.36 17.82
CA ARG A 276 18.68 -41.39 18.60
C ARG A 276 17.55 -40.64 17.88
N ARG A 277 16.50 -41.41 17.52
CA ARG A 277 15.08 -41.07 17.27
C ARG A 277 14.74 -39.63 16.86
N ARG A 278 14.35 -39.43 15.59
CA ARG A 278 13.50 -38.30 15.16
C ARG A 278 12.18 -38.82 14.59
N PRO A 279 11.02 -38.22 14.92
CA PRO A 279 9.72 -38.70 14.47
C PRO A 279 9.34 -38.21 13.07
N TRP A 280 8.68 -39.12 12.35
CA TRP A 280 7.79 -39.01 11.19
C TRP A 280 8.33 -38.47 9.85
N GLU A 281 8.10 -39.29 8.83
CA GLU A 281 8.56 -39.21 7.44
C GLU A 281 7.77 -38.20 6.60
N ASN A 282 8.49 -37.44 5.78
CA ASN A 282 7.93 -36.64 4.70
C ASN A 282 7.56 -37.56 3.52
N CYS A 283 6.28 -37.60 3.15
CA CYS A 283 5.86 -38.13 1.86
C CYS A 283 6.01 -37.02 0.80
N THR A 284 7.13 -37.05 0.09
CA THR A 284 7.39 -36.27 -1.11
C THR A 284 6.78 -36.99 -2.31
N HIS A 285 5.65 -36.51 -2.84
CA HIS A 285 5.23 -36.71 -4.24
C HIS A 285 4.31 -35.54 -4.64
N ASP A 286 4.82 -34.70 -5.54
CA ASP A 286 4.17 -33.64 -6.32
C ASP A 286 3.45 -32.49 -5.57
N CYS A 287 4.03 -31.28 -5.71
CA CYS A 287 3.66 -29.97 -5.14
C CYS A 287 4.08 -29.73 -3.66
N GLU A 288 5.37 -29.45 -3.44
CA GLU A 288 5.91 -29.05 -2.13
C GLU A 288 5.59 -27.58 -1.77
N TYR A 289 4.35 -27.33 -1.34
CA TYR A 289 3.99 -26.17 -0.53
C TYR A 289 4.00 -26.59 0.95
N HIS A 290 5.11 -26.37 1.67
CA HIS A 290 5.20 -26.65 3.11
C HIS A 290 4.51 -25.56 3.94
N ALA A 291 3.29 -25.80 4.44
CA ALA A 291 2.85 -25.37 5.79
C ALA A 291 1.38 -25.75 6.11
N CYS A 292 1.22 -26.30 7.32
CA CYS A 292 0.01 -26.44 8.15
C CYS A 292 -1.19 -27.23 7.60
N THR A 293 -1.54 -28.29 8.33
CA THR A 293 -2.81 -29.04 8.22
C THR A 293 -3.99 -28.09 8.48
N CYS A 294 -4.59 -27.57 7.42
CA CYS A 294 -5.87 -26.87 7.47
C CYS A 294 -6.96 -27.92 7.74
N ARG A 295 -7.25 -28.21 9.01
CA ARG A 295 -8.45 -28.98 9.37
C ARG A 295 -9.67 -28.16 8.94
N SER A 296 -10.59 -28.73 8.16
CA SER A 296 -11.98 -28.27 7.89
C SER A 296 -12.31 -26.83 8.36
N CYS A 297 -11.69 -25.82 7.74
CA CYS A 297 -12.00 -24.42 8.00
C CYS A 297 -12.82 -23.90 6.81
N ASP A 298 -13.97 -23.31 7.10
CA ASP A 298 -14.93 -22.91 6.05
C ASP A 298 -14.50 -21.62 5.33
N CYS A 299 -13.61 -20.81 5.92
CA CYS A 299 -13.20 -19.53 5.33
C CYS A 299 -11.70 -19.26 5.51
N HIS A 300 -11.04 -18.86 4.42
CA HIS A 300 -9.63 -18.45 4.41
C HIS A 300 -9.53 -16.98 4.03
N VAL A 301 -8.82 -16.20 4.84
CA VAL A 301 -8.60 -14.77 4.61
C VAL A 301 -7.14 -14.55 4.22
N MET A 302 -6.90 -14.36 2.93
CA MET A 302 -5.59 -14.02 2.40
C MET A 302 -5.30 -12.54 2.63
N GLN A 303 -4.19 -12.21 3.27
CA GLN A 303 -3.81 -10.83 3.51
C GLN A 303 -2.65 -10.41 2.61
N ASP A 304 -2.79 -9.26 1.95
CA ASP A 304 -1.71 -8.55 1.24
C ASP A 304 -1.76 -7.04 1.53
N ASP A 305 -0.71 -6.27 1.21
CA ASP A 305 -0.75 -4.80 1.28
C ASP A 305 -1.28 -4.19 -0.02
N VAL A 306 -0.79 -4.69 -1.14
CA VAL A 306 -1.09 -4.22 -2.49
C VAL A 306 -1.50 -5.40 -3.35
N ILE A 307 -2.63 -5.29 -4.04
CA ILE A 307 -3.04 -6.24 -5.09
C ILE A 307 -2.70 -5.60 -6.44
N ASP A 308 -1.76 -6.21 -7.16
CA ASP A 308 -1.40 -5.78 -8.51
C ASP A 308 -1.56 -6.95 -9.49
N ASP A 309 -0.63 -7.91 -9.45
CA ASP A 309 -0.73 -9.15 -10.21
C ASP A 309 -1.60 -10.17 -9.46
N LEU A 310 -2.50 -10.82 -10.19
CA LEU A 310 -3.41 -11.81 -9.65
C LEU A 310 -2.87 -13.23 -9.78
N ASP A 311 -1.83 -13.49 -10.57
CA ASP A 311 -1.37 -14.86 -10.87
C ASP A 311 -1.01 -15.64 -9.59
N HIS A 312 -0.21 -15.02 -8.72
CA HIS A 312 0.15 -15.62 -7.43
C HIS A 312 -1.04 -15.72 -6.47
N LEU A 313 -1.98 -14.78 -6.52
CA LEU A 313 -3.18 -14.79 -5.68
C LEU A 313 -4.14 -15.92 -6.10
N MET A 314 -4.33 -16.11 -7.40
CA MET A 314 -5.15 -17.17 -7.97
C MET A 314 -4.54 -18.55 -7.71
N ALA A 315 -3.22 -18.70 -7.88
CA ALA A 315 -2.53 -19.96 -7.58
C ALA A 315 -2.69 -20.35 -6.09
N ALA A 316 -2.54 -19.38 -5.20
CA ALA A 316 -2.76 -19.59 -3.76
C ALA A 316 -4.23 -19.91 -3.44
N ALA A 317 -5.18 -19.20 -4.05
CA ALA A 317 -6.61 -19.47 -3.87
C ALA A 317 -7.00 -20.89 -4.32
N LYS A 318 -6.52 -21.32 -5.49
CA LYS A 318 -6.72 -22.68 -6.00
C LYS A 318 -6.14 -23.72 -5.04
N CYS A 319 -4.92 -23.51 -4.56
CA CYS A 319 -4.28 -24.39 -3.58
C CYS A 319 -5.09 -24.51 -2.27
N LEU A 320 -5.70 -23.41 -1.81
CA LEU A 320 -6.59 -23.42 -0.64
C LEU A 320 -7.88 -24.20 -0.92
N LYS A 321 -8.51 -24.01 -2.09
CA LYS A 321 -9.72 -24.78 -2.48
C LYS A 321 -9.44 -26.28 -2.59
N GLU A 322 -8.32 -26.67 -3.20
CA GLU A 322 -7.88 -28.08 -3.30
C GLU A 322 -7.68 -28.73 -1.92
N ARG A 323 -7.33 -27.94 -0.90
CA ARG A 323 -7.17 -28.37 0.50
C ARG A 323 -8.47 -28.30 1.32
N GLY A 324 -9.60 -28.04 0.66
CA GLY A 324 -10.92 -28.04 1.29
C GLY A 324 -11.38 -26.70 1.85
N ALA A 325 -10.79 -25.57 1.42
CA ALA A 325 -11.34 -24.26 1.73
C ALA A 325 -12.72 -24.10 1.07
N TYR A 326 -13.76 -23.86 1.87
CA TYR A 326 -15.09 -23.58 1.32
C TYR A 326 -15.15 -22.17 0.72
N ARG A 327 -14.61 -21.16 1.40
CA ARG A 327 -14.55 -19.76 0.94
C ARG A 327 -13.13 -19.18 1.04
N VAL A 328 -12.70 -18.43 0.04
CA VAL A 328 -11.42 -17.69 -0.03
C VAL A 328 -11.71 -16.21 -0.22
N CYS A 329 -11.33 -15.40 0.77
CA CYS A 329 -11.43 -13.95 0.74
C CYS A 329 -10.04 -13.34 0.72
N VAL A 330 -9.78 -12.40 -0.19
CA VAL A 330 -8.53 -11.65 -0.26
C VAL A 330 -8.75 -10.26 0.32
N VAL A 331 -7.86 -9.83 1.20
CA VAL A 331 -7.93 -8.55 1.90
C VAL A 331 -6.63 -7.80 1.65
N ALA A 332 -6.75 -6.63 1.02
CA ALA A 332 -5.63 -5.73 0.83
C ALA A 332 -5.99 -4.29 1.12
N THR A 333 -4.97 -3.47 1.29
CA THR A 333 -5.18 -2.05 1.53
C THR A 333 -5.30 -1.31 0.21
N HIS A 334 -4.38 -1.55 -0.71
CA HIS A 334 -4.36 -0.91 -2.02
C HIS A 334 -4.72 -1.93 -3.11
N GLY A 335 -5.80 -1.70 -3.85
CA GLY A 335 -6.06 -2.41 -5.10
C GLY A 335 -5.50 -1.60 -6.26
N ILE A 336 -4.51 -2.09 -7.00
CA ILE A 336 -4.05 -1.44 -8.23
C ILE A 336 -4.75 -2.05 -9.45
N PHE A 337 -5.01 -3.36 -9.40
CA PHE A 337 -5.70 -4.14 -10.43
C PHE A 337 -5.22 -3.81 -11.86
N THR A 338 -3.93 -4.01 -12.16
CA THR A 338 -3.41 -3.79 -13.52
C THR A 338 -3.90 -4.85 -14.52
N LYS A 339 -3.77 -4.54 -15.81
CA LYS A 339 -4.11 -5.46 -16.94
C LYS A 339 -5.60 -5.85 -16.93
N ALA A 340 -5.90 -7.11 -17.30
CA ALA A 340 -7.22 -7.73 -17.26
C ALA A 340 -7.53 -8.34 -15.88
N ALA A 341 -6.99 -7.78 -14.78
CA ALA A 341 -7.15 -8.33 -13.43
C ALA A 341 -8.63 -8.50 -13.05
N THR A 342 -9.51 -7.56 -13.39
CA THR A 342 -10.94 -7.66 -13.08
C THR A 342 -11.61 -8.85 -13.77
N GLU A 343 -11.25 -9.15 -15.02
CA GLU A 343 -11.77 -10.31 -15.77
C GLU A 343 -11.24 -11.63 -15.20
N LEU A 344 -9.93 -11.69 -14.92
CA LEU A 344 -9.30 -12.86 -14.30
C LEU A 344 -9.90 -13.15 -12.92
N LEU A 345 -10.16 -12.10 -12.14
CA LEU A 345 -10.72 -12.24 -10.80
C LEU A 345 -12.14 -12.82 -10.83
N GLU A 346 -12.98 -12.38 -11.78
CA GLU A 346 -14.35 -12.88 -11.92
C GLU A 346 -14.37 -14.39 -12.21
N HIS A 347 -13.43 -14.89 -13.01
CA HIS A 347 -13.31 -16.32 -13.35
C HIS A 347 -12.46 -17.15 -12.37
N SER A 348 -11.84 -16.51 -11.38
CA SER A 348 -11.00 -17.19 -10.38
C SER A 348 -11.80 -17.90 -9.28
N ASP A 349 -11.12 -18.77 -8.55
CA ASP A 349 -11.63 -19.45 -7.34
C ASP A 349 -11.75 -18.53 -6.10
N ILE A 350 -11.41 -17.25 -6.23
CA ILE A 350 -11.56 -16.26 -5.16
C ILE A 350 -13.04 -15.88 -5.07
N ASP A 351 -13.60 -15.88 -3.85
CA ASP A 351 -15.00 -15.56 -3.62
C ASP A 351 -15.23 -14.05 -3.41
N GLU A 352 -14.27 -13.36 -2.79
CA GLU A 352 -14.41 -11.93 -2.47
C GLU A 352 -13.04 -11.27 -2.33
N VAL A 353 -12.93 -10.02 -2.82
CA VAL A 353 -11.74 -9.18 -2.68
C VAL A 353 -12.12 -7.88 -1.98
N LEU A 354 -11.55 -7.66 -0.81
CA LEU A 354 -11.73 -6.48 0.02
C LEU A 354 -10.54 -5.55 -0.13
N VAL A 355 -10.79 -4.36 -0.66
CA VAL A 355 -9.80 -3.28 -0.83
C VAL A 355 -10.30 -1.99 -0.21
N THR A 356 -9.44 -0.98 -0.07
CA THR A 356 -9.88 0.36 0.38
C THR A 356 -9.90 1.35 -0.78
N ASN A 357 -10.66 2.44 -0.66
CA ASN A 357 -10.67 3.51 -1.66
C ASN A 357 -9.42 4.41 -1.63
N THR A 358 -8.26 3.87 -1.27
CA THR A 358 -6.95 4.53 -1.48
C THR A 358 -6.66 4.73 -2.96
N ILE A 359 -7.17 3.84 -3.79
CA ILE A 359 -7.20 3.89 -5.25
C ILE A 359 -8.68 3.89 -5.66
N MET A 360 -9.01 4.58 -6.75
CA MET A 360 -10.39 4.65 -7.24
C MET A 360 -10.78 3.33 -7.92
N HIS A 361 -11.94 2.78 -7.55
CA HIS A 361 -12.41 1.46 -7.99
C HIS A 361 -13.77 1.48 -8.68
N ASP A 362 -14.33 2.66 -9.01
CA ASP A 362 -15.69 2.81 -9.54
C ASP A 362 -15.95 2.00 -10.82
N ILE A 363 -14.90 1.79 -11.62
CA ILE A 363 -14.96 0.99 -12.87
C ILE A 363 -14.70 -0.49 -12.57
N ASP A 364 -13.81 -0.79 -11.63
CA ASP A 364 -13.43 -2.16 -11.29
C ASP A 364 -14.62 -2.88 -10.62
N GLU A 365 -15.33 -2.22 -9.72
CA GLU A 365 -16.54 -2.74 -9.06
C GLU A 365 -17.70 -2.97 -10.05
N LYS A 366 -17.77 -2.19 -11.14
CA LYS A 366 -18.75 -2.42 -12.21
C LYS A 366 -18.41 -3.63 -13.06
N ARG A 367 -17.11 -3.94 -13.21
CA ARG A 367 -16.61 -5.05 -14.05
C ARG A 367 -16.54 -6.38 -13.30
N CYS A 368 -16.27 -6.35 -12.00
CA CYS A 368 -16.11 -7.55 -11.18
C CYS A 368 -16.99 -7.47 -9.92
N SER A 369 -17.90 -8.43 -9.78
CA SER A 369 -18.87 -8.47 -8.68
C SER A 369 -18.26 -8.85 -7.33
N LYS A 370 -17.05 -9.40 -7.37
CA LYS A 370 -16.30 -9.89 -6.20
C LYS A 370 -15.52 -8.79 -5.49
N ILE A 371 -15.29 -7.64 -6.13
CA ILE A 371 -14.55 -6.52 -5.54
C ILE A 371 -15.48 -5.72 -4.62
N ARG A 372 -15.01 -5.46 -3.40
CA ARG A 372 -15.68 -4.59 -2.44
C ARG A 372 -14.71 -3.55 -1.89
N THR A 373 -15.08 -2.29 -2.04
CA THR A 373 -14.27 -1.17 -1.54
C THR A 373 -14.76 -0.68 -0.18
N ILE A 374 -13.82 -0.55 0.76
CA ILE A 374 -14.03 0.04 2.08
C ILE A 374 -13.61 1.51 2.06
N ASP A 375 -14.49 2.37 2.56
CA ASP A 375 -14.24 3.79 2.65
C ASP A 375 -13.31 4.15 3.81
N ILE A 376 -12.18 4.79 3.48
CA ILE A 376 -11.22 5.34 4.45
C ILE A 376 -11.26 6.87 4.52
N SER A 377 -12.22 7.53 3.85
CA SER A 377 -12.37 9.00 3.85
C SER A 377 -12.43 9.56 5.27
N MET A 378 -13.14 8.89 6.18
CA MET A 378 -13.23 9.30 7.58
C MET A 378 -11.88 9.31 8.30
N LEU A 379 -11.04 8.31 8.01
CA LEU A 379 -9.68 8.22 8.58
C LEU A 379 -8.81 9.39 8.10
N LEU A 380 -8.86 9.69 6.79
CA LEU A 380 -8.10 10.80 6.20
C LEU A 380 -8.62 12.17 6.67
N ALA A 381 -9.93 12.35 6.75
CA ALA A 381 -10.55 13.57 7.26
C ALA A 381 -10.13 13.85 8.70
N GLU A 382 -10.16 12.84 9.56
CA GLU A 382 -9.76 12.97 10.96
C GLU A 382 -8.25 13.21 11.11
N ALA A 383 -7.42 12.58 10.26
CA ALA A 383 -5.98 12.86 10.21
C ALA A 383 -5.68 14.32 9.85
N ILE A 384 -6.32 14.84 8.80
CA ILE A 384 -6.20 16.24 8.36
C ILE A 384 -6.64 17.20 9.45
N ARG A 385 -7.80 16.93 10.08
CA ARG A 385 -8.33 17.72 11.18
C ARG A 385 -7.32 17.81 12.32
N ARG A 386 -6.75 16.67 12.75
CA ARG A 386 -5.78 16.62 13.85
C ARG A 386 -4.49 17.36 13.50
N ILE A 387 -3.96 17.19 12.30
CA ILE A 387 -2.74 17.88 11.86
C ILE A 387 -2.95 19.40 11.81
N TYR A 388 -4.13 19.84 11.34
CA TYR A 388 -4.47 21.25 11.27
C TYR A 388 -4.58 21.90 12.66
N TYR A 389 -5.23 21.23 13.61
CA TYR A 389 -5.38 21.73 15.00
C TYR A 389 -4.21 21.41 15.93
N GLY A 390 -3.20 20.65 15.47
CA GLY A 390 -2.07 20.23 16.31
C GLY A 390 -2.43 19.18 17.37
N GLU A 391 -3.46 18.38 17.12
CA GLU A 391 -3.89 17.30 18.01
C GLU A 391 -3.05 16.03 17.81
N SER A 392 -3.08 15.13 18.80
CA SER A 392 -2.32 13.88 18.73
C SER A 392 -2.90 12.91 17.70
N MET A 393 -2.04 12.43 16.79
CA MET A 393 -2.35 11.34 15.85
C MET A 393 -2.38 9.96 16.53
N SER A 394 -1.84 9.82 17.74
CA SER A 394 -1.72 8.53 18.44
C SER A 394 -3.05 7.80 18.64
N GLN A 395 -4.16 8.54 18.74
CA GLN A 395 -5.49 7.97 18.91
C GLN A 395 -5.97 7.24 17.66
N LEU A 396 -5.59 7.68 16.46
CA LEU A 396 -5.92 6.98 15.20
C LEU A 396 -5.22 5.61 15.10
N PHE A 397 -4.10 5.45 15.82
CA PHE A 397 -3.36 4.19 15.88
C PHE A 397 -3.86 3.27 17.01
N ARG A 398 -4.64 3.79 17.96
CA ARG A 398 -5.27 3.01 19.03
C ARG A 398 -6.65 2.60 18.54
N ASN A 399 -6.95 1.30 18.60
CA ASN A 399 -8.12 0.62 18.01
C ASN A 399 -9.51 1.13 18.44
N GLU A 400 -9.63 2.24 19.17
CA GLU A 400 -10.83 2.64 19.91
C GLU A 400 -11.71 3.67 19.20
N LEU A 401 -11.24 4.34 18.14
CA LEU A 401 -12.03 5.38 17.47
C LEU A 401 -13.12 4.85 16.53
N PHE A 402 -13.05 3.57 16.13
CA PHE A 402 -13.90 3.02 15.06
C PHE A 402 -14.52 1.64 15.36
N MET A 403 -14.21 1.04 16.53
CA MET A 403 -15.00 -0.07 17.12
C MET A 403 -16.21 0.51 17.83
#